data_AF-A0A2D1IQU0-F1
#
_entry.id   AF-A0A2D1IQU0-F1
#
_cell.length_a   1.000
_cell.length_b   1.000
_cell.length_c   1.000
_cell.angle_alpha   90.00
_cell.angle_beta   90.00
_cell.angle_gamma   90.00
#
_symmetry.space_group_name_H-M   'P 1'
#
loop_
_entity.id
_entity.type
_entity.pdbx_description
1 polymer ?
#
loop_
_entity_poly.entity_id
_entity_poly.type
_entity_poly.pdbx_seq_one_letter_code
_entity_poly.pdbx_strand_id
1 'polypeptide(L)'
;MKTQYQMRVRKDRTADYQDLPLGIGSATEIRTFTVNLPSIEEVLQKTKDLEAIQGYEIISIILIHEDNREQLGEDFDWEDA
;
A
#
# COMPACT_ATOMS: atom_id res chain seq x y z
N MET A 1 -0.32 7.74 20.54
CA MET A 1 -0.08 8.47 19.27
C MET A 1 -0.76 7.70 18.15
N LYS A 2 -1.32 8.39 17.15
CA LYS A 2 -1.79 7.73 15.92
C LYS A 2 -0.68 7.93 14.90
N THR A 3 -0.15 6.84 14.37
CA THR A 3 0.88 6.87 13.34
C THR A 3 0.23 6.62 11.99
N GLN A 4 0.76 7.24 10.94
CA GLN A 4 0.21 7.11 9.61
C GLN A 4 0.83 5.89 8.92
N TYR A 5 -0.01 5.09 8.26
CA TYR A 5 0.40 3.92 7.51
C TYR A 5 -0.18 3.98 6.10
N GLN A 6 0.65 3.65 5.12
CA GLN A 6 0.21 3.38 3.75
C GLN A 6 0.14 1.87 3.54
N MET A 7 -1.05 1.36 3.26
CA MET A 7 -1.27 -0.03 2.86
C MET A 7 -1.56 -0.09 1.36
N ARG A 8 -0.95 -1.06 0.67
CA ARG A 8 -1.28 -1.39 -0.72
C ARG A 8 -1.80 -2.79 -0.80
N VAL A 9 -2.89 -2.95 -1.54
CA VAL A 9 -3.54 -4.23 -1.79
C VAL A 9 -3.68 -4.46 -3.29
N ARG A 10 -3.67 -5.72 -3.69
CA ARG A 10 -3.63 -6.17 -5.08
C ARG A 10 -4.74 -7.17 -5.34
N LYS A 11 -5.38 -7.08 -6.50
CA LYS A 11 -6.31 -8.10 -7.00
C LYS A 11 -5.98 -8.45 -8.44
N ASP A 12 -5.93 -9.74 -8.74
CA ASP A 12 -5.83 -10.23 -10.10
C ASP A 12 -7.14 -9.93 -10.84
N ARG A 13 -7.01 -9.31 -12.01
CA ARG A 13 -8.11 -8.95 -12.90
C ARG A 13 -7.95 -9.58 -14.28
N THR A 14 -6.99 -10.47 -14.48
CA THR A 14 -6.64 -11.04 -15.78
C THR A 14 -7.85 -11.61 -16.52
N ALA A 15 -8.74 -12.31 -15.80
CA ALA A 15 -9.97 -12.85 -16.37
C ALA A 15 -10.86 -11.78 -17.04
N ASP A 16 -10.91 -10.56 -16.49
CA ASP A 16 -11.73 -9.45 -17.01
C ASP A 16 -11.22 -8.95 -18.38
N TYR A 17 -9.99 -9.30 -18.76
CA TYR A 17 -9.30 -8.81 -19.96
C TYR A 17 -8.87 -9.94 -20.92
N GLN A 18 -9.20 -11.20 -20.62
CA GLN A 18 -8.78 -12.37 -21.43
C GLN A 18 -9.27 -12.32 -22.88
N ASP A 19 -10.45 -11.74 -23.12
CA ASP A 19 -11.05 -11.68 -24.47
C ASP A 19 -10.64 -10.44 -25.27
N LEU A 20 -9.76 -9.59 -24.72
CA LEU A 20 -9.32 -8.39 -25.44
C LEU A 20 -8.32 -8.75 -26.54
N PRO A 21 -8.46 -8.14 -27.73
CA PRO A 21 -7.63 -8.44 -28.90
C PRO A 21 -6.16 -8.00 -28.75
N LEU A 22 -5.79 -7.41 -27.60
CA LEU A 22 -4.46 -6.91 -27.29
C LEU A 22 -3.49 -7.99 -26.78
N GLY A 23 -3.98 -9.21 -26.49
CA GLY A 23 -3.13 -10.28 -25.94
C GLY A 23 -2.61 -9.96 -24.53
N ILE A 24 -3.47 -9.41 -23.67
CA ILE A 24 -3.11 -9.08 -22.28
C ILE A 24 -2.87 -10.39 -21.52
N GLY A 25 -1.59 -10.68 -21.23
CA GLY A 25 -1.20 -11.89 -20.50
C GLY A 25 -1.46 -11.84 -19.00
N SER A 26 -1.58 -10.63 -18.43
CA SER A 26 -1.93 -10.42 -17.02
C SER A 26 -2.49 -9.02 -16.80
N ALA A 27 -3.54 -8.90 -15.99
CA ALA A 27 -4.07 -7.63 -15.53
C ALA A 27 -4.21 -7.62 -14.01
N THR A 28 -3.88 -6.50 -13.38
CA THR A 28 -3.88 -6.39 -11.92
C THR A 28 -4.39 -5.02 -11.50
N GLU A 29 -5.27 -5.02 -10.50
CA GLU A 29 -5.72 -3.80 -9.84
C GLU A 29 -4.93 -3.62 -8.54
N ILE A 30 -4.36 -2.42 -8.34
CA ILE A 30 -3.70 -2.04 -7.10
C ILE A 30 -4.47 -0.88 -6.47
N ARG A 31 -4.82 -1.01 -5.18
CA ARG A 31 -5.40 0.06 -4.37
C ARG A 31 -4.44 0.44 -3.25
N THR A 32 -4.39 1.73 -2.96
CA THR A 32 -3.62 2.30 -1.86
C THR A 32 -4.56 2.91 -0.83
N PHE A 33 -4.34 2.62 0.43
CA PHE A 33 -5.07 3.15 1.56
C PHE A 33 -4.10 3.83 2.53
N THR A 34 -4.40 5.05 2.93
CA THR A 34 -3.68 5.74 4.00
C THR A 34 -4.55 5.73 5.25
N VAL A 35 -4.03 5.19 6.35
CA VAL A 35 -4.76 5.02 7.60
C VAL A 35 -3.95 5.54 8.78
N ASN A 36 -4.64 6.09 9.79
CA ASN A 36 -4.02 6.56 11.02
C ASN A 36 -4.35 5.58 12.14
N LEU A 37 -3.41 4.70 12.46
CA LEU A 37 -3.58 3.65 13.46
C LEU A 37 -2.41 3.62 14.45
N PRO A 38 -2.58 3.03 15.64
CA PRO A 38 -1.55 3.01 16.67
C PRO A 38 -0.39 2.07 16.33
N SER A 39 -0.62 1.03 15.52
CA SER A 39 0.36 -0.01 15.20
C SER A 39 0.05 -0.72 13.88
N ILE A 40 1.05 -1.42 13.32
CA ILE A 40 0.89 -2.31 12.17
C ILE A 40 -0.08 -3.46 12.48
N GLU A 41 -0.04 -4.01 13.69
CA GLU A 41 -0.96 -5.06 14.14
C GLU A 41 -2.43 -4.61 14.01
N GLU A 42 -2.72 -3.37 14.39
CA GLU A 42 -4.07 -2.80 14.24
C GLU A 42 -4.44 -2.57 12.77
N VAL A 43 -3.48 -2.18 11.93
CA VAL A 43 -3.70 -2.10 10.46
C VAL A 43 -4.13 -3.47 9.97
N LEU A 44 -3.37 -4.53 10.26
CA LEU A 44 -3.66 -5.88 9.81
C LEU A 44 -5.01 -6.40 10.34
N GLN A 45 -5.31 -6.22 11.62
CA GLN A 45 -6.57 -6.70 12.20
C GLN A 45 -7.78 -5.99 11.57
N LYS A 46 -7.78 -4.66 11.52
CA LYS A 46 -8.90 -3.91 10.94
C LYS A 46 -9.08 -4.18 9.46
N THR A 47 -8.00 -4.51 8.77
CA THR A 47 -7.98 -4.86 7.34
C THR A 47 -8.65 -6.22 7.10
N LYS A 48 -8.49 -7.22 7.99
CA LYS A 48 -9.19 -8.51 7.87
C LYS A 48 -10.71 -8.38 7.87
N ASP A 49 -11.23 -7.39 8.58
CA ASP A 49 -12.67 -7.17 8.76
C ASP A 49 -13.27 -6.22 7.71
N LEU A 50 -12.47 -5.69 6.77
CA LEU A 50 -12.93 -4.76 5.74
C LEU A 50 -13.47 -5.52 4.51
N GLU A 51 -14.80 -5.52 4.35
CA GLU A 51 -15.45 -6.06 3.14
C GLU A 51 -14.90 -5.44 1.84
N ALA A 52 -14.54 -4.15 1.88
CA ALA A 52 -14.05 -3.41 0.72
C ALA A 52 -12.74 -3.95 0.10
N ILE A 53 -12.00 -4.78 0.84
CA ILE A 53 -10.76 -5.40 0.37
C ILE A 53 -10.88 -6.93 0.27
N GLN A 54 -12.08 -7.48 0.41
CA GLN A 54 -12.31 -8.90 0.24
C GLN A 54 -11.90 -9.34 -1.18
N GLY A 55 -11.05 -10.37 -1.25
CA GLY A 55 -10.48 -10.85 -2.51
C GLY A 55 -9.29 -10.02 -3.02
N TYR A 56 -8.77 -9.10 -2.23
CA TYR A 56 -7.46 -8.49 -2.44
C TYR A 56 -6.41 -9.13 -1.53
N GLU A 57 -5.17 -9.18 -2.01
CA GLU A 57 -3.97 -9.56 -1.27
C GLU A 57 -3.25 -8.30 -0.76
N ILE A 58 -2.85 -8.27 0.50
CA ILE A 58 -2.00 -7.19 1.02
C ILE A 58 -0.57 -7.39 0.50
N ILE A 59 -0.03 -6.40 -0.19
CA ILE A 59 1.32 -6.50 -0.79
C ILE A 59 2.35 -5.59 -0.10
N SER A 60 1.91 -4.54 0.60
CA SER A 60 2.83 -3.71 1.40
C SER A 60 2.09 -2.93 2.48
N ILE A 61 2.72 -2.74 3.64
CA ILE A 61 2.33 -1.76 4.65
C ILE A 61 3.58 -0.96 5.00
N ILE A 62 3.51 0.36 4.85
CA ILE A 62 4.63 1.28 5.08
C ILE A 62 4.22 2.24 6.18
N LEU A 63 5.06 2.38 7.20
CA LEU A 63 4.91 3.45 8.17
C LEU A 63 5.31 4.78 7.51
N ILE A 64 4.39 5.73 7.44
CA ILE A 64 4.68 7.09 7.02
C ILE A 64 5.10 7.85 8.28
N HIS A 65 6.40 8.04 8.45
CA HIS A 65 6.96 8.92 9.47
C HIS A 65 7.16 10.31 8.86
N GLU A 66 6.81 11.37 9.58
CA GLU A 66 7.06 12.75 9.11
C GLU A 66 8.55 13.09 9.11
N ASP A 67 9.33 12.44 9.98
CA ASP A 67 10.77 12.57 10.02
C ASP A 67 11.43 11.44 9.19
N ASN A 68 11.52 11.64 7.88
CA ASN A 68 12.23 10.75 6.96
C ASN A 68 13.74 11.06 6.90
N ARG A 69 14.25 11.91 7.80
CA ARG A 69 15.67 12.30 7.83
C ARG A 69 16.61 11.10 8.00
N GLU A 70 16.17 10.06 8.70
CA GLU A 70 16.97 8.82 8.88
C GLU A 70 16.96 7.89 7.65
N GLN A 71 16.04 8.08 6.70
CA GLN A 71 15.95 7.25 5.47
C GLN A 71 16.74 7.83 4.30
N LEU A 72 16.96 9.14 4.30
CA LEU A 72 17.95 9.77 3.46
C LEU A 72 19.26 9.60 4.22
N GLY A 73 20.18 8.76 3.74
CA GLY A 73 21.43 8.48 4.45
C GLY A 73 22.16 9.77 4.87
N GLU A 74 23.13 9.66 5.79
CA GLU A 74 23.84 10.78 6.45
C GLU A 74 24.38 11.88 5.50
N ASP A 75 24.39 11.63 4.19
CA ASP A 75 24.82 12.54 3.12
C ASP A 75 23.72 13.49 2.58
N PHE A 76 22.46 13.41 3.03
CA PHE A 76 21.40 14.32 2.55
C PHE A 76 21.34 15.60 3.40
N ASP A 77 21.98 16.65 2.90
CA ASP A 77 21.97 17.97 3.53
C ASP A 77 20.63 18.69 3.25
N TRP A 78 19.93 19.05 4.32
CA TRP A 78 18.63 19.72 4.26
C TRP A 78 18.76 21.25 4.22
N GLU A 79 19.96 21.81 4.37
CA GLU A 79 20.17 23.25 4.44
C GLU A 79 20.23 23.96 3.07
N ASP A 80 20.18 23.21 1.97
CA ASP A 80 20.29 23.74 0.60
C ASP A 80 18.97 23.78 -0.21
N ALA A 81 17.80 23.69 0.42
CA ALA A 81 16.48 23.73 -0.24
C ALA A 81 15.70 25.05 -0.06
#